data_AF-A0A927F2X1-F1
#
_entry.id   AF-A0A927F2X1-F1
#
_cell.length_a   1.000
_cell.length_b   1.000
_cell.length_c   1.000
_cell.angle_alpha   90.00
_cell.angle_beta   90.00
_cell.angle_gamma   90.00
#
_symmetry.space_group_name_H-M   'P 1'
#
loop_
_entity.id
_entity.type
_entity.pdbx_description
1 polymer ?
#
loop_
_entity_poly.entity_id
_entity_poly.type
_entity_poly.pdbx_seq_one_letter_code
_entity_poly.pdbx_strand_id
1 'polypeptide(L)'
;MSAGEKVARRPVGRRPVVALALASLCAGAGGFAYWVIGGEEPEPKHCEGYLTREALSPLAGGEAVEDEPSWKSFVNESGEFESDAAEVLGEVSRCNVVLPNGDVAEFTTSTGWGGPYQPVPLSASWYSEAAPLGSGVSGWTERGRGAVLLPDACAENFPSQEPVQVTLRLRRAFLGELPAPPRGPFAEALMSYAATMAELKGCGTKEFRLSASVPQAPSPEGLPDTDHCGLPGFVATRSQDAGAPLEQTVVGSASDSWSCVVGRELGREDAQAAVAFALTTQQQVIGRYTPATDRDNRNTRAEKVICGGDEYLMIMAFGAEEGENPPRHMEQAQELAESRLKPKEELYGDFVAAARKSLGCPA
;
A
#
# COMPACT_ATOMS: atom_id res chain seq x y z
N MET A 1 66.97 -21.88 27.93
CA MET A 1 66.78 -23.24 27.39
C MET A 1 66.06 -23.10 26.05
N SER A 2 66.71 -23.59 24.98
CA SER A 2 66.35 -23.70 23.53
C SER A 2 65.43 -22.65 22.91
N ALA A 3 65.82 -21.76 21.98
CA ALA A 3 66.62 -21.86 20.75
C ALA A 3 66.01 -22.76 19.67
N GLY A 4 65.71 -22.19 18.48
CA GLY A 4 65.17 -22.93 17.34
C GLY A 4 64.85 -22.08 16.10
N GLU A 5 65.83 -21.32 15.63
CA GLU A 5 65.87 -20.66 14.31
C GLU A 5 66.02 -21.70 13.18
N LYS A 6 65.39 -21.51 12.02
CA LYS A 6 65.97 -21.90 10.71
C LYS A 6 65.25 -21.31 9.48
N VAL A 7 66.04 -20.54 8.74
CA VAL A 7 65.86 -20.01 7.39
C VAL A 7 66.33 -21.07 6.35
N ALA A 8 65.67 -21.17 5.19
CA ALA A 8 66.27 -21.54 3.89
C ALA A 8 65.26 -21.28 2.75
N ARG A 9 65.44 -20.25 1.90
CA ARG A 9 66.19 -20.20 0.61
C ARG A 9 65.54 -20.96 -0.57
N ARG A 10 65.14 -20.17 -1.60
CA ARG A 10 64.93 -20.57 -3.02
C ARG A 10 66.24 -21.01 -3.68
N PRO A 11 66.19 -21.74 -4.82
CA PRO A 11 66.44 -21.12 -6.14
C PRO A 11 65.48 -21.63 -7.25
N VAL A 12 65.01 -20.81 -8.21
CA VAL A 12 65.59 -20.42 -9.53
C VAL A 12 65.76 -21.57 -10.54
N GLY A 13 65.07 -21.45 -11.69
CA GLY A 13 65.33 -22.17 -12.95
C GLY A 13 64.26 -21.85 -14.01
N ARG A 14 64.42 -20.77 -14.79
CA ARG A 14 64.71 -20.73 -16.25
C ARG A 14 63.53 -21.04 -17.22
N ARG A 15 63.11 -19.98 -17.94
CA ARG A 15 62.44 -19.93 -19.28
C ARG A 15 63.44 -20.43 -20.38
N PRO A 16 63.21 -20.42 -21.73
CA PRO A 16 62.14 -19.79 -22.56
C PRO A 16 61.76 -20.51 -23.91
N VAL A 17 61.05 -19.76 -24.78
CA VAL A 17 60.91 -19.83 -26.28
C VAL A 17 59.88 -20.85 -26.80
N VAL A 18 58.87 -20.50 -27.60
CA VAL A 18 58.81 -20.26 -29.08
C VAL A 18 57.29 -20.10 -29.38
N ALA A 19 56.71 -19.30 -30.29
CA ALA A 19 57.11 -18.24 -31.22
C ALA A 19 55.83 -17.52 -31.69
N LEU A 20 56.03 -16.33 -32.27
CA LEU A 20 55.09 -15.54 -33.06
C LEU A 20 54.38 -16.34 -34.17
N ALA A 21 53.14 -15.94 -34.48
CA ALA A 21 52.78 -15.64 -35.87
C ALA A 21 51.69 -14.55 -35.92
N LEU A 22 51.97 -13.53 -36.72
CA LEU A 22 51.16 -12.36 -37.01
C LEU A 22 50.19 -12.61 -38.18
N ALA A 23 49.14 -11.78 -38.19
CA ALA A 23 48.45 -11.22 -39.36
C ALA A 23 47.56 -12.13 -40.22
N SER A 24 46.29 -11.73 -40.39
CA SER A 24 45.91 -10.95 -41.57
C SER A 24 44.50 -10.37 -41.44
N LEU A 25 44.37 -9.12 -41.89
CA LEU A 25 43.11 -8.43 -42.16
C LEU A 25 42.26 -9.19 -43.19
N CYS A 26 40.94 -9.17 -42.99
CA CYS A 26 39.97 -9.05 -44.08
C CYS A 26 38.76 -8.26 -43.55
N ALA A 27 38.67 -7.00 -43.95
CA ALA A 27 37.41 -6.28 -44.03
C ALA A 27 36.62 -6.84 -45.22
N GLY A 28 35.33 -7.09 -45.02
CA GLY A 28 34.41 -7.52 -46.07
C GLY A 28 32.98 -7.46 -45.55
N ALA A 29 32.28 -6.39 -45.89
CA ALA A 29 30.85 -6.25 -45.70
C ALA A 29 30.10 -7.31 -46.52
N GLY A 30 29.00 -7.83 -45.96
CA GLY A 30 27.97 -8.54 -46.74
C GLY A 30 27.40 -9.79 -46.07
N GLY A 31 26.30 -9.60 -45.33
CA GLY A 31 25.07 -10.37 -45.56
C GLY A 31 24.97 -11.82 -45.07
N PHE A 32 24.03 -11.98 -44.14
CA PHE A 32 23.14 -13.12 -43.95
C PHE A 32 23.68 -14.44 -43.34
N ALA A 33 23.36 -14.57 -42.06
CA ALA A 33 22.40 -15.54 -41.52
C ALA A 33 22.96 -16.68 -40.64
N TYR A 34 22.13 -16.95 -39.61
CA TYR A 34 22.05 -18.13 -38.74
C TYR A 34 23.07 -18.14 -37.58
N TRP A 35 22.68 -17.94 -36.31
CA TRP A 35 21.77 -18.81 -35.57
C TRP A 35 21.20 -18.12 -34.32
N VAL A 36 19.89 -18.33 -34.15
CA VAL A 36 19.12 -18.15 -32.93
C VAL A 36 19.69 -19.08 -31.85
N ILE A 37 20.20 -18.51 -30.77
CA ILE A 37 20.21 -19.15 -29.46
C ILE A 37 19.19 -18.35 -28.66
N GLY A 38 18.11 -19.00 -28.26
CA GLY A 38 16.94 -18.39 -27.64
C GLY A 38 17.30 -17.54 -26.42
N GLY A 39 17.40 -16.24 -26.64
CA GLY A 39 17.03 -15.27 -25.63
C GLY A 39 15.55 -15.03 -25.82
N GLU A 40 14.76 -15.23 -24.76
CA GLU A 40 13.44 -14.62 -24.67
C GLU A 40 13.59 -13.15 -25.10
N GLU A 41 12.82 -12.73 -26.10
CA GLU A 41 12.72 -11.30 -26.40
C GLU A 41 12.32 -10.61 -25.10
N PRO A 42 13.00 -9.51 -24.70
CA PRO A 42 12.63 -8.81 -23.49
C PRO A 42 11.15 -8.42 -23.59
N GLU A 43 10.35 -8.91 -22.65
CA GLU A 43 8.91 -8.63 -22.60
C GLU A 43 8.68 -7.12 -22.77
N PRO A 44 7.71 -6.71 -23.61
CA PRO A 44 7.41 -5.30 -23.79
C PRO A 44 7.11 -4.69 -22.42
N LYS A 45 7.88 -3.67 -22.04
CA LYS A 45 7.73 -3.02 -20.74
C LYS A 45 6.93 -1.73 -20.87
N HIS A 46 5.96 -1.54 -19.98
CA HIS A 46 5.14 -0.33 -19.86
C HIS A 46 5.73 0.62 -18.81
N CYS A 47 5.33 1.89 -18.88
CA CYS A 47 5.73 2.93 -17.93
C CYS A 47 7.26 2.98 -17.71
N GLU A 48 8.04 3.27 -18.75
CA GLU A 48 9.52 3.33 -18.69
C GLU A 48 10.26 2.04 -18.31
N GLY A 49 9.59 0.90 -18.22
CA GLY A 49 10.22 -0.31 -17.73
C GLY A 49 9.73 -0.79 -16.37
N TYR A 50 8.85 -0.03 -15.69
CA TYR A 50 8.37 -0.37 -14.35
C TYR A 50 7.32 -1.48 -14.34
N LEU A 51 6.68 -1.79 -15.47
CA LEU A 51 5.65 -2.81 -15.57
C LEU A 51 5.90 -3.78 -16.70
N THR A 52 5.75 -5.06 -16.44
CA THR A 52 5.68 -6.10 -17.46
C THR A 52 4.22 -6.39 -17.84
N ARG A 53 4.01 -7.07 -18.96
CA ARG A 53 2.67 -7.45 -19.43
C ARG A 53 2.02 -8.45 -18.48
N GLU A 54 2.82 -9.34 -17.91
CA GLU A 54 2.49 -10.39 -16.96
C GLU A 54 1.92 -9.78 -15.69
N ALA A 55 2.49 -8.66 -15.22
CA ALA A 55 2.00 -7.94 -14.04
C ALA A 55 0.64 -7.25 -14.27
N LEU A 56 0.30 -6.92 -15.52
CA LEU A 56 -0.96 -6.25 -15.89
C LEU A 56 -2.05 -7.24 -16.33
N SER A 57 -1.67 -8.38 -16.87
CA SER A 57 -2.60 -9.40 -17.37
C SER A 57 -3.71 -9.83 -16.38
N PRO A 58 -3.46 -9.91 -15.06
CA PRO A 58 -4.48 -10.31 -14.10
C PRO A 58 -5.53 -9.22 -13.83
N LEU A 59 -5.20 -7.95 -14.06
CA LEU A 59 -6.14 -6.81 -14.00
C LEU A 59 -7.08 -6.77 -15.21
N ALA A 60 -6.62 -7.30 -16.33
CA ALA A 60 -7.24 -7.20 -17.64
C ALA A 60 -8.29 -8.29 -17.95
N GLY A 61 -8.36 -9.35 -17.14
CA GLY A 61 -9.20 -10.52 -17.44
C GLY A 61 -8.80 -11.30 -18.71
N GLY A 62 -7.55 -11.14 -19.18
CA GLY A 62 -7.04 -11.71 -20.43
C GLY A 62 -5.68 -11.15 -20.83
N GLU A 63 -5.13 -11.56 -21.98
CA GLU A 63 -3.87 -11.04 -22.51
C GLU A 63 -4.00 -9.52 -22.79
N ALA A 64 -3.21 -8.71 -22.09
CA ALA A 64 -3.17 -7.26 -22.25
C ALA A 64 -2.88 -6.89 -23.72
N VAL A 65 -3.76 -6.13 -24.38
CA VAL A 65 -3.58 -5.66 -25.77
C VAL A 65 -3.10 -4.22 -25.68
N GLU A 66 -2.00 -3.92 -26.36
CA GLU A 66 -1.45 -2.57 -26.43
C GLU A 66 -2.48 -1.61 -27.04
N ASP A 67 -2.68 -0.45 -26.42
CA ASP A 67 -2.91 0.77 -27.19
C ASP A 67 -2.36 2.00 -26.44
N GLU A 68 -1.42 2.64 -27.13
CA GLU A 68 -0.84 3.97 -26.97
C GLU A 68 0.04 4.33 -25.74
N PRO A 69 1.07 5.19 -25.97
CA PRO A 69 2.04 5.59 -24.95
C PRO A 69 1.40 6.40 -23.82
N SER A 70 1.81 6.07 -22.59
CA SER A 70 1.53 6.81 -21.38
C SER A 70 1.85 8.30 -21.54
N TRP A 71 0.85 9.17 -21.42
CA TRP A 71 1.06 10.61 -21.29
C TRP A 71 1.76 10.89 -19.96
N LYS A 72 3.00 11.38 -20.03
CA LYS A 72 3.74 11.91 -18.89
C LYS A 72 3.39 13.39 -18.71
N SER A 73 2.74 13.72 -17.61
CA SER A 73 2.87 15.06 -17.03
C SER A 73 4.04 15.02 -16.05
N PHE A 74 5.15 15.67 -16.41
CA PHE A 74 6.24 15.91 -15.48
C PHE A 74 6.06 17.28 -14.83
N VAL A 75 6.16 17.33 -13.50
CA VAL A 75 6.40 18.58 -12.79
C VAL A 75 7.82 19.04 -13.13
N ASN A 76 7.96 20.28 -13.61
CA ASN A 76 9.28 20.85 -13.87
C ASN A 76 10.05 21.07 -12.56
N GLU A 77 11.35 21.33 -12.66
CA GLU A 77 12.25 21.57 -11.51
C GLU A 77 11.82 22.75 -10.60
N SER A 78 10.83 23.53 -11.02
CA SER A 78 10.29 24.71 -10.33
C SER A 78 8.96 24.48 -9.60
N GLY A 79 8.34 23.30 -9.70
CA GLY A 79 7.18 22.93 -8.87
C GLY A 79 5.85 23.63 -9.21
N GLU A 80 5.70 24.24 -10.39
CA GLU A 80 4.44 24.90 -10.80
C GLU A 80 3.50 23.95 -11.58
N PHE A 81 2.21 24.00 -11.24
CA PHE A 81 1.13 23.18 -11.81
C PHE A 81 -0.03 24.07 -12.26
N GLU A 82 -0.58 23.82 -13.45
CA GLU A 82 -1.94 24.23 -13.84
C GLU A 82 -2.74 22.96 -14.17
N SER A 83 -3.63 22.52 -13.27
CA SER A 83 -4.73 21.62 -13.64
C SER A 83 -5.90 21.72 -12.66
N ASP A 84 -7.11 21.57 -13.20
CA ASP A 84 -8.40 21.84 -12.54
C ASP A 84 -8.94 20.67 -11.68
N ALA A 85 -8.10 19.74 -11.22
CA ALA A 85 -8.53 18.60 -10.41
C ALA A 85 -7.98 18.70 -8.98
N ALA A 86 -8.88 18.71 -7.98
CA ALA A 86 -8.58 18.94 -6.56
C ALA A 86 -7.81 17.81 -5.83
N GLU A 87 -7.04 16.99 -6.55
CA GLU A 87 -6.05 16.03 -6.06
C GLU A 87 -4.81 16.30 -6.93
N VAL A 88 -3.67 16.83 -6.48
CA VAL A 88 -2.69 16.18 -5.59
C VAL A 88 -1.61 17.24 -5.27
N LEU A 89 -1.33 17.51 -3.99
CA LEU A 89 -0.07 18.14 -3.60
C LEU A 89 1.06 17.12 -3.79
N GLY A 90 2.07 17.44 -4.60
CA GLY A 90 3.30 16.64 -4.69
C GLY A 90 3.30 15.50 -5.72
N GLU A 91 2.43 15.48 -6.73
CA GLU A 91 2.52 14.49 -7.81
C GLU A 91 3.87 14.61 -8.56
N VAL A 92 4.56 13.48 -8.75
CA VAL A 92 5.87 13.40 -9.41
C VAL A 92 5.73 12.85 -10.84
N SER A 93 4.92 11.79 -10.99
CA SER A 93 4.72 11.14 -12.28
C SER A 93 3.38 10.44 -12.35
N ARG A 94 2.81 10.40 -13.55
CA ARG A 94 1.60 9.65 -13.86
C ARG A 94 1.84 8.75 -15.07
N CYS A 95 1.35 7.52 -15.01
CA CYS A 95 1.38 6.56 -16.10
C CYS A 95 0.01 5.91 -16.26
N ASN A 96 -0.60 6.08 -17.43
CA ASN A 96 -1.87 5.44 -17.77
C ASN A 96 -1.61 4.24 -18.68
N VAL A 97 -2.26 3.12 -18.37
CA VAL A 97 -2.25 1.90 -19.18
C VAL A 97 -3.68 1.53 -19.52
N VAL A 98 -3.99 1.47 -20.81
CA VAL A 98 -5.29 0.97 -21.29
C VAL A 98 -5.30 -0.56 -21.18
N LEU A 99 -6.32 -1.09 -20.54
CA LEU A 99 -6.56 -2.53 -20.37
C LEU A 99 -7.40 -3.05 -21.55
N PRO A 100 -7.33 -4.36 -21.91
CA PRO A 100 -8.08 -4.98 -23.00
C PRO A 100 -9.59 -4.77 -22.97
N ASN A 101 -10.16 -4.62 -21.78
CA ASN A 101 -11.57 -4.38 -21.57
C ASN A 101 -11.97 -2.90 -21.78
N GLY A 102 -11.02 -2.05 -22.15
CA GLY A 102 -11.18 -0.61 -22.31
C GLY A 102 -11.03 0.19 -21.02
N ASP A 103 -10.81 -0.45 -19.87
CA ASP A 103 -10.53 0.29 -18.63
C ASP A 103 -9.11 0.90 -18.66
N VAL A 104 -8.84 1.83 -17.75
CA VAL A 104 -7.55 2.49 -17.61
C VAL A 104 -7.00 2.21 -16.21
N ALA A 105 -5.82 1.61 -16.15
CA ALA A 105 -5.00 1.54 -14.96
C ALA A 105 -4.08 2.77 -14.89
N GLU A 106 -4.36 3.66 -13.96
CA GLU A 106 -3.63 4.90 -13.71
C GLU A 106 -2.68 4.68 -12.51
N PHE A 107 -1.38 4.65 -12.78
CA PHE A 107 -0.32 4.64 -11.78
C PHE A 107 0.17 6.06 -11.54
N THR A 108 0.14 6.51 -10.30
CA THR A 108 0.60 7.84 -9.91
C THR A 108 1.64 7.73 -8.81
N THR A 109 2.77 8.41 -8.97
CA THR A 109 3.78 8.56 -7.94
C THR A 109 3.68 9.97 -7.39
N SER A 110 3.58 10.11 -6.07
CA SER A 110 3.49 11.40 -5.40
C SER A 110 4.37 11.46 -4.16
N THR A 111 4.91 12.63 -3.87
CA THR A 111 5.49 12.97 -2.57
C THR A 111 4.35 13.33 -1.62
N GLY A 112 4.37 12.77 -0.43
CA GLY A 112 3.26 12.81 0.52
C GLY A 112 2.53 11.47 0.60
N TRP A 113 1.78 11.32 1.68
CA TRP A 113 1.08 10.08 2.00
C TRP A 113 -0.40 10.36 2.22
N GLY A 114 -1.25 9.54 1.62
CA GLY A 114 -2.69 9.56 1.83
C GLY A 114 -3.28 8.17 2.09
N GLY A 115 -4.47 8.16 2.67
CA GLY A 115 -5.30 6.96 2.87
C GLY A 115 -5.48 6.56 4.33
N PRO A 116 -6.15 5.44 4.60
CA PRO A 116 -6.77 5.07 5.89
C PRO A 116 -5.79 4.83 7.04
N TYR A 117 -4.49 4.82 6.80
CA TYR A 117 -3.48 4.59 7.86
C TYR A 117 -2.63 5.82 8.15
N GLN A 118 -2.93 6.97 7.53
CA GLN A 118 -2.15 8.21 7.68
C GLN A 118 -2.23 8.80 9.10
N PRO A 119 -1.27 9.64 9.53
CA PRO A 119 -1.21 10.18 10.87
C PRO A 119 -2.16 11.38 11.04
N VAL A 120 -3.11 11.58 10.11
CA VAL A 120 -4.12 12.63 10.18
C VAL A 120 -5.51 12.02 10.42
N PRO A 121 -6.38 12.75 11.13
CA PRO A 121 -7.75 12.32 11.36
C PRO A 121 -8.51 12.01 10.06
N LEU A 122 -9.24 10.89 10.03
CA LEU A 122 -10.10 10.48 8.92
C LEU A 122 -11.47 10.06 9.43
N SER A 123 -12.50 10.23 8.58
CA SER A 123 -13.83 9.68 8.84
C SER A 123 -13.83 8.15 8.82
N ALA A 124 -14.81 7.54 9.49
CA ALA A 124 -14.97 6.09 9.50
C ALA A 124 -15.17 5.48 8.09
N SER A 125 -15.71 6.25 7.14
CA SER A 125 -15.95 5.79 5.77
C SER A 125 -14.66 5.48 4.99
N TRP A 126 -13.52 6.09 5.33
CA TRP A 126 -12.23 5.76 4.70
C TRP A 126 -11.79 4.31 4.97
N TYR A 127 -12.32 3.68 6.00
CA TYR A 127 -11.91 2.35 6.44
C TYR A 127 -12.83 1.23 5.92
N SER A 128 -14.00 1.56 5.34
CA SER A 128 -15.07 0.59 5.06
C SER A 128 -14.68 -0.43 3.99
N GLU A 129 -13.94 0.01 2.98
CA GLU A 129 -13.46 -0.83 1.86
C GLU A 129 -11.94 -1.03 1.87
N ALA A 130 -11.25 -0.22 2.68
CA ALA A 130 -9.83 -0.27 2.84
C ALA A 130 -9.40 -1.57 3.50
N ALA A 131 -8.35 -2.17 2.95
CA ALA A 131 -7.64 -3.20 3.66
C ALA A 131 -6.15 -3.18 3.36
N PRO A 132 -5.33 -3.57 4.34
CA PRO A 132 -3.89 -3.52 4.21
C PRO A 132 -3.41 -4.49 3.13
N LEU A 133 -2.29 -4.17 2.48
CA LEU A 133 -1.59 -5.10 1.59
C LEU A 133 -1.02 -6.30 2.37
N GLY A 134 -0.73 -6.10 3.66
CA GLY A 134 -0.18 -7.09 4.58
C GLY A 134 1.35 -7.22 4.50
N SER A 135 1.91 -8.06 5.39
CA SER A 135 3.29 -8.53 5.33
C SER A 135 4.35 -7.45 5.50
N GLY A 136 4.06 -6.45 6.35
CA GLY A 136 4.98 -5.36 6.65
C GLY A 136 5.15 -4.34 5.51
N VAL A 137 4.42 -4.48 4.40
CA VAL A 137 4.37 -3.46 3.35
C VAL A 137 3.43 -2.34 3.78
N SER A 138 3.94 -1.11 3.74
CA SER A 138 3.17 0.08 4.10
C SER A 138 2.20 0.49 2.99
N GLY A 139 1.09 -0.24 2.86
CA GLY A 139 0.10 0.04 1.82
C GLY A 139 -1.27 -0.57 2.06
N TRP A 140 -2.21 -0.19 1.22
CA TRP A 140 -3.61 -0.54 1.32
C TRP A 140 -4.27 -0.63 -0.06
N THR A 141 -5.38 -1.35 -0.13
CA THR A 141 -6.25 -1.41 -1.31
C THR A 141 -7.71 -1.25 -0.91
N GLU A 142 -8.50 -0.67 -1.80
CA GLU A 142 -9.95 -0.50 -1.73
C GLU A 142 -10.57 -0.80 -3.11
N ARG A 143 -11.86 -0.55 -3.32
CA ARG A 143 -12.51 -0.78 -4.61
C ARG A 143 -11.90 0.09 -5.71
N GLY A 144 -11.08 -0.53 -6.58
CA GLY A 144 -10.51 0.12 -7.75
C GLY A 144 -9.40 1.13 -7.45
N ARG A 145 -8.92 1.21 -6.21
CA ARG A 145 -7.78 2.05 -5.83
C ARG A 145 -6.92 1.34 -4.80
N GLY A 146 -5.64 1.67 -4.78
CA GLY A 146 -4.76 1.32 -3.68
C GLY A 146 -3.47 2.09 -3.77
N ALA A 147 -2.72 2.04 -2.68
CA ALA A 147 -1.48 2.75 -2.57
C ALA A 147 -0.46 2.00 -1.73
N VAL A 148 0.81 2.24 -2.01
CA VAL A 148 1.94 1.74 -1.23
C VAL A 148 2.97 2.85 -1.08
N LEU A 149 3.51 2.98 0.13
CA LEU A 149 4.68 3.79 0.39
C LEU A 149 5.93 3.04 -0.06
N LEU A 150 6.78 3.74 -0.81
CA LEU A 150 8.12 3.26 -1.10
C LEU A 150 8.96 3.20 0.20
N PRO A 151 10.03 2.39 0.23
CA PRO A 151 10.99 2.40 1.34
C PRO A 151 11.48 3.82 1.67
N ASP A 152 11.75 4.12 2.96
CA ASP A 152 12.17 5.47 3.38
C ASP A 152 13.42 5.96 2.65
N ALA A 153 14.34 5.05 2.31
CA ALA A 153 15.53 5.35 1.51
C ALA A 153 15.21 5.95 0.13
N CYS A 154 13.99 5.76 -0.37
CA CYS A 154 13.56 6.35 -1.63
C CYS A 154 13.34 7.85 -1.52
N ALA A 155 13.01 8.42 -0.35
CA ALA A 155 12.71 9.85 -0.23
C ALA A 155 13.83 10.76 -0.78
N GLU A 156 15.10 10.38 -0.59
CA GLU A 156 16.28 11.13 -1.08
C GLU A 156 16.38 11.20 -2.62
N ASN A 157 15.70 10.30 -3.33
CA ASN A 157 15.69 10.23 -4.79
C ASN A 157 14.59 11.07 -5.44
N PHE A 158 13.78 11.77 -4.63
CA PHE A 158 12.66 12.58 -5.08
C PHE A 158 12.81 14.04 -4.63
N PRO A 159 12.10 14.99 -5.25
CA PRO A 159 12.27 16.43 -4.97
C PRO A 159 11.88 16.89 -3.55
N SER A 160 11.42 15.98 -2.70
CA SER A 160 10.97 16.27 -1.34
C SER A 160 11.58 15.28 -0.35
N GLN A 161 11.75 15.69 0.91
CA GLN A 161 12.05 14.76 2.01
C GLN A 161 10.79 14.05 2.56
N GLU A 162 9.65 14.21 1.88
CA GLU A 162 8.41 13.54 2.25
C GLU A 162 8.40 12.08 1.78
N PRO A 163 7.59 11.22 2.42
CA PRO A 163 7.36 9.85 1.94
C PRO A 163 6.90 9.85 0.49
N VAL A 164 7.33 8.84 -0.26
CA VAL A 164 6.92 8.68 -1.66
C VAL A 164 5.89 7.57 -1.73
N GLN A 165 4.73 7.86 -2.30
CA GLN A 165 3.63 6.93 -2.48
C GLN A 165 3.47 6.61 -3.96
N VAL A 166 3.28 5.33 -4.26
CA VAL A 166 2.74 4.86 -5.54
C VAL A 166 1.26 4.54 -5.33
N THR A 167 0.41 5.07 -6.19
CA THR A 167 -1.04 4.83 -6.20
C THR A 167 -1.40 4.15 -7.51
N LEU A 168 -2.25 3.13 -7.45
CA LEU A 168 -2.93 2.56 -8.62
C LEU A 168 -4.42 2.90 -8.52
N ARG A 169 -5.01 3.39 -9.60
CA ARG A 169 -6.46 3.62 -9.74
C ARG A 169 -6.96 2.97 -11.03
N LEU A 170 -8.06 2.22 -10.95
CA LEU A 170 -8.78 1.73 -12.12
C LEU A 170 -9.91 2.70 -12.45
N ARG A 171 -9.97 3.12 -13.71
CA ARG A 171 -11.00 4.01 -14.25
C ARG A 171 -11.64 3.33 -15.45
N ARG A 172 -12.97 3.42 -15.60
CA ARG A 172 -13.59 2.96 -16.85
C ARG A 172 -13.41 3.98 -17.98
N ALA A 173 -13.26 3.49 -19.21
CA ALA A 173 -13.49 4.34 -20.39
C ALA A 173 -14.99 4.61 -20.65
N PHE A 174 -15.90 3.75 -20.17
CA PHE A 174 -17.35 3.88 -20.36
C PHE A 174 -18.12 3.88 -19.03
N LEU A 175 -19.13 4.75 -18.92
CA LEU A 175 -19.94 4.94 -17.69
C LEU A 175 -20.55 3.62 -17.18
N GLY A 176 -20.14 3.19 -15.98
CA GLY A 176 -20.80 2.15 -15.18
C GLY A 176 -19.91 1.67 -14.02
N GLU A 177 -20.48 0.94 -13.06
CA GLU A 177 -19.75 0.38 -11.91
C GLU A 177 -18.88 -0.81 -12.30
N LEU A 178 -17.59 -0.76 -11.98
CA LEU A 178 -16.66 -1.89 -12.09
C LEU A 178 -17.02 -2.97 -11.08
N PRO A 179 -17.06 -4.26 -11.46
CA PRO A 179 -16.80 -5.29 -10.46
C PRO A 179 -15.39 -5.03 -9.91
N ALA A 180 -15.26 -5.00 -8.58
CA ALA A 180 -13.96 -4.78 -7.95
C ALA A 180 -12.96 -5.83 -8.51
N PRO A 181 -11.79 -5.42 -9.03
CA PRO A 181 -10.78 -6.38 -9.44
C PRO A 181 -10.43 -7.28 -8.24
N PRO A 182 -10.08 -8.56 -8.47
CA PRO A 182 -9.60 -9.40 -7.39
C PRO A 182 -8.37 -8.72 -6.74
N ARG A 183 -8.40 -8.56 -5.41
CA ARG A 183 -7.40 -7.76 -4.68
C ARG A 183 -5.96 -8.26 -4.85
N GLY A 184 -5.76 -9.56 -5.00
CA GLY A 184 -4.45 -10.17 -5.25
C GLY A 184 -3.79 -9.61 -6.51
N PRO A 185 -4.35 -9.87 -7.71
CA PRO A 185 -4.00 -9.22 -8.97
C PRO A 185 -3.73 -7.71 -8.88
N PHE A 186 -4.61 -6.99 -8.19
CA PHE A 186 -4.47 -5.55 -8.04
C PHE A 186 -3.25 -5.15 -7.22
N ALA A 187 -3.05 -5.81 -6.08
CA ALA A 187 -1.89 -5.60 -5.24
C ALA A 187 -0.60 -5.98 -5.97
N GLU A 188 -0.60 -7.09 -6.71
CA GLU A 188 0.55 -7.56 -7.50
C GLU A 188 0.98 -6.53 -8.55
N ALA A 189 0.03 -5.97 -9.30
CA ALA A 189 0.33 -4.92 -10.27
C ALA A 189 0.90 -3.64 -9.60
N LEU A 190 0.26 -3.19 -8.51
CA LEU A 190 0.72 -2.04 -7.73
C LEU A 190 2.15 -2.26 -7.20
N MET A 191 2.42 -3.43 -6.63
CA MET A 191 3.72 -3.76 -6.06
C MET A 191 4.78 -4.05 -7.10
N SER A 192 4.43 -4.59 -8.26
CA SER A 192 5.34 -4.75 -9.40
C SER A 192 5.86 -3.38 -9.86
N TYR A 193 4.95 -2.41 -10.03
CA TYR A 193 5.34 -1.03 -10.35
C TYR A 193 6.22 -0.42 -9.26
N ALA A 194 5.79 -0.48 -8.00
CA ALA A 194 6.48 0.14 -6.88
C ALA A 194 7.87 -0.48 -6.61
N ALA A 195 7.99 -1.80 -6.65
CA ALA A 195 9.26 -2.49 -6.43
C ALA A 195 10.24 -2.21 -7.56
N THR A 196 9.80 -2.26 -8.83
CA THR A 196 10.66 -1.96 -9.98
C THR A 196 11.13 -0.51 -9.94
N MET A 197 10.25 0.43 -9.54
CA MET A 197 10.63 1.82 -9.32
C MET A 197 11.70 1.96 -8.23
N ALA A 198 11.51 1.31 -7.08
CA ALA A 198 12.46 1.36 -5.97
C ALA A 198 13.83 0.76 -6.37
N GLU A 199 13.84 -0.34 -7.12
CA GLU A 199 15.06 -0.96 -7.64
C GLU A 199 15.80 -0.03 -8.62
N LEU A 200 15.10 0.56 -9.59
CA LEU A 200 15.71 1.46 -10.57
C LEU A 200 16.23 2.76 -9.95
N LYS A 201 15.63 3.21 -8.84
CA LYS A 201 16.13 4.32 -8.03
C LYS A 201 17.19 3.90 -7.00
N GLY A 202 17.55 2.62 -6.93
CA GLY A 202 18.58 2.12 -6.02
C GLY A 202 18.20 2.20 -4.53
N CYS A 203 16.90 2.28 -4.22
CA CYS A 203 16.36 2.41 -2.87
C CYS A 203 15.47 1.23 -2.45
N GLY A 204 15.34 0.21 -3.30
CA GLY A 204 14.62 -1.02 -3.00
C GLY A 204 15.31 -1.89 -1.95
N THR A 205 14.52 -2.62 -1.16
CA THR A 205 14.98 -3.61 -0.19
C THR A 205 14.42 -5.00 -0.53
N LYS A 206 15.03 -6.07 -0.04
CA LYS A 206 14.57 -7.44 -0.32
C LYS A 206 13.23 -7.75 0.35
N GLU A 207 12.90 -6.98 1.37
CA GLU A 207 11.70 -7.08 2.19
C GLU A 207 10.52 -6.34 1.55
N PHE A 208 10.77 -5.40 0.62
CA PHE A 208 9.74 -4.63 -0.08
C PHE A 208 9.08 -5.44 -1.21
N ARG A 209 8.28 -6.43 -0.82
CA ARG A 209 7.57 -7.34 -1.73
C ARG A 209 6.30 -7.87 -1.08
N LEU A 210 5.33 -8.29 -1.89
CA LEU A 210 4.14 -8.98 -1.37
C LEU A 210 4.47 -10.36 -0.83
N SER A 211 3.67 -10.80 0.14
CA SER A 211 3.54 -12.22 0.49
C SER A 211 2.81 -13.00 -0.59
N ALA A 212 2.89 -14.32 -0.50
CA ALA A 212 2.10 -15.23 -1.34
C ALA A 212 0.57 -15.06 -1.18
N SER A 213 0.10 -14.43 -0.09
CA SER A 213 -1.32 -14.15 0.14
C SER A 213 -1.55 -12.69 0.48
N VAL A 214 -2.35 -12.01 -0.33
CA VAL A 214 -2.90 -10.68 -0.06
C VAL A 214 -4.21 -10.85 0.71
N PRO A 215 -4.48 -10.06 1.77
CA PRO A 215 -5.76 -10.12 2.47
C PRO A 215 -6.95 -9.96 1.53
N GLN A 216 -7.98 -10.79 1.73
CA GLN A 216 -9.22 -10.71 0.98
C GLN A 216 -9.96 -9.40 1.27
N ALA A 217 -10.91 -9.06 0.39
CA ALA A 217 -11.73 -7.88 0.59
C ALA A 217 -12.53 -8.01 1.90
N PRO A 218 -12.76 -6.89 2.62
CA PRO A 218 -13.73 -6.91 3.70
C PRO A 218 -15.08 -7.43 3.19
N SER A 219 -15.61 -8.45 3.86
CA SER A 219 -16.98 -8.89 3.64
C SER A 219 -17.82 -8.41 4.82
N PRO A 220 -18.94 -7.72 4.59
CA PRO A 220 -19.89 -7.40 5.64
C PRO A 220 -20.44 -8.68 6.27
N GLU A 221 -20.51 -8.69 7.59
CA GLU A 221 -21.19 -9.72 8.37
C GLU A 221 -22.05 -9.07 9.46
N GLY A 222 -23.07 -9.79 9.92
CA GLY A 222 -23.89 -9.31 11.04
C GLY A 222 -23.03 -9.12 12.28
N LEU A 223 -23.22 -8.00 12.99
CA LEU A 223 -22.48 -7.72 14.21
C LEU A 223 -22.84 -8.78 15.28
N PRO A 224 -21.87 -9.55 15.80
CA PRO A 224 -22.14 -10.55 16.83
C PRO A 224 -22.54 -9.89 18.15
N ASP A 225 -23.14 -10.65 19.07
CA ASP A 225 -23.55 -10.14 20.40
C ASP A 225 -22.36 -9.83 21.32
N THR A 226 -21.22 -10.49 21.08
CA THR A 226 -19.94 -10.32 21.79
C THR A 226 -18.77 -10.44 20.82
N ASP A 227 -17.57 -10.08 21.26
CA ASP A 227 -16.34 -10.17 20.47
C ASP A 227 -16.42 -9.38 19.16
N HIS A 228 -16.99 -8.17 19.24
CA HIS A 228 -17.12 -7.28 18.10
C HIS A 228 -15.75 -7.03 17.48
N CYS A 229 -15.72 -6.88 16.17
CA CYS A 229 -14.51 -6.72 15.38
C CYS A 229 -13.50 -7.87 15.51
N GLY A 230 -13.92 -9.04 16.01
CA GLY A 230 -13.02 -10.17 16.29
C GLY A 230 -12.07 -9.92 17.47
N LEU A 231 -12.35 -8.92 18.31
CA LEU A 231 -11.58 -8.62 19.51
C LEU A 231 -12.23 -9.27 20.74
N PRO A 232 -11.59 -10.27 21.39
CA PRO A 232 -12.21 -11.00 22.48
C PRO A 232 -12.60 -10.12 23.68
N GLY A 233 -13.89 -10.11 24.01
CA GLY A 233 -14.52 -9.34 25.08
C GLY A 233 -14.87 -7.89 24.69
N PHE A 234 -14.60 -7.47 23.45
CA PHE A 234 -14.97 -6.14 22.99
C PHE A 234 -16.45 -6.08 22.59
N VAL A 235 -17.16 -5.07 23.08
CA VAL A 235 -18.56 -4.80 22.75
C VAL A 235 -18.70 -3.31 22.49
N ALA A 236 -18.97 -2.96 21.23
CA ALA A 236 -19.05 -1.57 20.78
C ALA A 236 -20.43 -0.93 21.03
N THR A 237 -21.48 -1.73 21.18
CA THR A 237 -22.87 -1.26 21.28
C THR A 237 -23.30 -1.02 22.71
N ARG A 238 -24.39 -0.26 22.88
CA ARG A 238 -25.08 -0.11 24.16
C ARG A 238 -25.89 -1.36 24.49
N SER A 239 -26.06 -1.65 25.77
CA SER A 239 -26.94 -2.75 26.20
C SER A 239 -28.39 -2.42 25.86
N GLN A 240 -29.09 -3.33 25.17
CA GLN A 240 -30.51 -3.23 24.74
C GLN A 240 -30.79 -2.31 23.54
N ASP A 241 -30.11 -2.55 22.42
CA ASP A 241 -30.41 -1.88 21.16
C ASP A 241 -31.65 -2.48 20.46
N ALA A 242 -32.76 -1.72 20.39
CA ALA A 242 -34.00 -2.12 19.70
C ALA A 242 -34.06 -1.70 18.21
N GLY A 243 -32.98 -1.18 17.64
CA GLY A 243 -32.93 -0.71 16.25
C GLY A 243 -32.53 -1.80 15.26
N ALA A 244 -32.66 -1.52 13.95
CA ALA A 244 -32.21 -2.44 12.90
C ALA A 244 -30.74 -2.87 13.10
N PRO A 245 -30.40 -4.13 12.75
CA PRO A 245 -29.11 -4.73 13.07
C PRO A 245 -27.95 -3.92 12.48
N LEU A 246 -26.82 -3.99 13.15
CA LEU A 246 -25.55 -3.45 12.67
C LEU A 246 -24.76 -4.57 11.97
N GLU A 247 -23.87 -4.16 11.09
CA GLU A 247 -22.91 -5.00 10.41
C GLU A 247 -21.50 -4.60 10.84
N GLN A 248 -20.56 -5.53 10.67
CA GLN A 248 -19.13 -5.24 10.74
C GLN A 248 -18.42 -5.72 9.48
N THR A 249 -17.32 -5.06 9.14
CA THR A 249 -16.29 -5.57 8.25
C THR A 249 -14.98 -5.65 9.03
N VAL A 250 -14.28 -6.78 8.97
CA VAL A 250 -12.99 -6.98 9.65
C VAL A 250 -11.97 -7.41 8.62
N VAL A 251 -10.79 -6.79 8.62
CA VAL A 251 -9.70 -7.19 7.73
C VAL A 251 -8.36 -7.21 8.44
N GLY A 252 -7.51 -8.13 8.01
CA GLY A 252 -6.17 -8.30 8.54
C GLY A 252 -6.15 -9.04 9.87
N SER A 253 -5.09 -8.84 10.64
CA SER A 253 -4.89 -9.50 11.94
C SER A 253 -4.16 -8.57 12.89
N ALA A 254 -4.48 -8.66 14.19
CA ALA A 254 -3.88 -7.79 15.21
C ALA A 254 -2.33 -7.90 15.27
N SER A 255 -1.76 -9.03 14.82
CA SER A 255 -0.31 -9.24 14.76
C SER A 255 0.41 -8.51 13.63
N ASP A 256 -0.30 -7.90 12.68
CA ASP A 256 0.29 -7.15 11.56
C ASP A 256 -0.41 -5.79 11.39
N SER A 257 -1.34 -5.69 10.45
CA SER A 257 -2.26 -4.58 10.31
C SER A 257 -3.68 -5.12 10.33
N TRP A 258 -4.55 -4.40 11.02
CA TRP A 258 -5.92 -4.80 11.27
C TRP A 258 -6.84 -3.58 11.16
N SER A 259 -8.01 -3.79 10.59
CA SER A 259 -9.07 -2.79 10.58
C SER A 259 -10.42 -3.43 10.83
N CYS A 260 -11.30 -2.69 11.48
CA CYS A 260 -12.70 -3.03 11.62
C CYS A 260 -13.56 -1.80 11.38
N VAL A 261 -14.68 -1.96 10.66
CA VAL A 261 -15.73 -0.94 10.58
C VAL A 261 -17.02 -1.54 11.07
N VAL A 262 -17.76 -0.78 11.89
CA VAL A 262 -19.11 -1.11 12.33
C VAL A 262 -20.08 -0.08 11.78
N GLY A 263 -21.19 -0.52 11.21
CA GLY A 263 -22.14 0.37 10.55
C GLY A 263 -23.36 -0.34 10.00
N ARG A 264 -23.95 0.24 8.96
CA ARG A 264 -25.06 -0.34 8.19
C ARG A 264 -24.77 -0.26 6.71
N GLU A 265 -25.28 -1.26 5.99
CA GLU A 265 -25.19 -1.35 4.53
C GLU A 265 -23.72 -1.27 4.09
N LEU A 266 -22.84 -1.90 4.87
CA LEU A 266 -21.41 -1.91 4.58
C LEU A 266 -21.19 -2.62 3.23
N GLY A 267 -20.24 -2.13 2.43
CA GLY A 267 -19.99 -2.63 1.07
C GLY A 267 -20.90 -2.05 -0.02
N ARG A 268 -21.80 -1.11 0.32
CA ARG A 268 -22.58 -0.30 -0.64
C ARG A 268 -22.04 1.13 -0.74
N GLU A 269 -22.41 1.84 -1.81
CA GLU A 269 -21.99 3.25 -2.02
C GLU A 269 -22.51 4.19 -0.93
N ASP A 270 -23.66 3.87 -0.32
CA ASP A 270 -24.33 4.65 0.72
C ASP A 270 -24.09 4.12 2.15
N ALA A 271 -23.02 3.33 2.33
CA ALA A 271 -22.66 2.73 3.62
C ALA A 271 -22.61 3.78 4.75
N GLN A 272 -23.31 3.47 5.85
CA GLN A 272 -23.34 4.29 7.06
C GLN A 272 -22.31 3.75 8.06
N ALA A 273 -21.03 4.12 7.85
CA ALA A 273 -19.94 3.73 8.74
C ALA A 273 -20.01 4.49 10.08
N ALA A 274 -20.52 3.84 11.12
CA ALA A 274 -20.74 4.46 12.43
C ALA A 274 -19.45 4.57 13.26
N VAL A 275 -18.55 3.60 13.14
CA VAL A 275 -17.21 3.68 13.74
C VAL A 275 -16.24 2.81 12.96
N ALA A 276 -15.00 3.24 12.88
CA ALA A 276 -13.89 2.46 12.39
C ALA A 276 -12.79 2.37 13.45
N PHE A 277 -12.14 1.21 13.52
CA PHE A 277 -10.97 0.94 14.31
C PHE A 277 -9.86 0.46 13.39
N ALA A 278 -8.64 0.87 13.65
CA ALA A 278 -7.47 0.39 12.94
C ALA A 278 -6.29 0.20 13.89
N LEU A 279 -5.44 -0.75 13.56
CA LEU A 279 -4.18 -1.03 14.21
C LEU A 279 -3.15 -1.28 13.13
N THR A 280 -1.99 -0.64 13.24
CA THR A 280 -0.86 -0.92 12.35
C THR A 280 0.45 -1.04 13.11
N THR A 281 1.31 -1.94 12.65
CA THR A 281 2.70 -2.17 13.09
C THR A 281 3.73 -1.51 12.17
N GLN A 282 3.28 -0.83 11.11
CA GLN A 282 4.14 -0.28 10.07
C GLN A 282 4.99 0.87 10.64
N GLN A 283 6.30 0.66 10.74
CA GLN A 283 7.20 1.62 11.39
C GLN A 283 7.27 2.97 10.67
N GLN A 284 7.16 2.99 9.33
CA GLN A 284 7.11 4.22 8.55
C GLN A 284 5.88 5.08 8.91
N VAL A 285 4.77 4.43 9.21
CA VAL A 285 3.52 5.06 9.65
C VAL A 285 3.67 5.57 11.08
N ILE A 286 4.09 4.69 11.98
CA ILE A 286 4.22 4.97 13.41
C ILE A 286 5.23 6.09 13.68
N GLY A 287 6.38 6.06 13.00
CA GLY A 287 7.43 7.06 13.18
C GLY A 287 7.05 8.47 12.72
N ARG A 288 6.00 8.59 11.90
CA ARG A 288 5.46 9.87 11.39
C ARG A 288 4.24 10.34 12.15
N TYR A 289 3.67 9.48 12.99
CA TYR A 289 2.59 9.86 13.87
C TYR A 289 3.09 10.91 14.87
N THR A 290 2.56 12.12 14.73
CA THR A 290 2.75 13.19 15.69
C THR A 290 1.46 13.32 16.48
N PRO A 291 1.46 13.07 17.80
CA PRO A 291 0.31 13.34 18.64
C PRO A 291 -0.02 14.83 18.49
N ALA A 292 -1.16 15.14 17.89
CA ALA A 292 -1.53 16.53 17.74
C ALA A 292 -1.88 17.08 19.12
N THR A 293 -1.18 18.11 19.58
CA THR A 293 -1.47 18.76 20.88
C THR A 293 -2.86 19.40 20.92
N ASP A 294 -3.51 19.60 19.76
CA ASP A 294 -4.84 20.22 19.61
C ASP A 294 -5.72 19.61 18.47
N ARG A 295 -5.34 18.48 17.86
CA ARG A 295 -6.12 17.85 16.76
C ARG A 295 -6.42 16.36 16.97
N ASP A 296 -6.81 15.98 18.18
CA ASP A 296 -7.93 15.04 18.22
C ASP A 296 -9.10 15.80 17.59
N ASN A 297 -9.43 15.49 16.33
CA ASN A 297 -10.71 15.97 15.82
C ASN A 297 -11.80 15.35 16.74
N ARG A 298 -12.98 15.96 16.87
CA ARG A 298 -14.01 15.48 17.81
C ARG A 298 -14.36 13.99 17.64
N ASN A 299 -14.07 13.42 16.49
CA ASN A 299 -14.50 12.13 16.02
C ASN A 299 -13.33 11.14 15.81
N THR A 300 -12.08 11.55 15.69
CA THR A 300 -10.93 10.65 15.48
C THR A 300 -9.95 10.76 16.65
N ARG A 301 -9.53 9.61 17.15
CA ARG A 301 -8.50 9.48 18.17
C ARG A 301 -7.46 8.46 17.74
N ALA A 302 -6.19 8.78 17.94
CA ALA A 302 -5.10 7.86 17.68
C ALA A 302 -4.14 7.85 18.87
N GLU A 303 -3.54 6.70 19.17
CA GLU A 303 -2.53 6.55 20.21
C GLU A 303 -1.47 5.56 19.76
N LYS A 304 -0.21 5.91 20.04
CA LYS A 304 0.92 4.99 19.92
C LYS A 304 1.01 4.14 21.19
N VAL A 305 0.93 2.83 21.04
CA VAL A 305 1.03 1.85 22.12
C VAL A 305 2.28 1.02 21.95
N ILE A 306 2.97 0.71 23.05
CA ILE A 306 4.16 -0.16 23.05
C ILE A 306 3.81 -1.43 23.82
N CYS A 307 3.97 -2.59 23.19
CA CYS A 307 3.70 -3.89 23.79
C CYS A 307 4.79 -4.90 23.42
N GLY A 308 5.36 -5.58 24.41
CA GLY A 308 6.36 -6.62 24.14
C GLY A 308 7.67 -6.13 23.49
N GLY A 309 7.88 -4.82 23.38
CA GLY A 309 8.99 -4.20 22.65
C GLY A 309 8.62 -3.71 21.25
N ASP A 310 7.43 -4.05 20.76
CA ASP A 310 6.91 -3.61 19.48
C ASP A 310 6.04 -2.37 19.63
N GLU A 311 6.06 -1.49 18.62
CA GLU A 311 5.24 -0.28 18.56
C GLU A 311 4.03 -0.50 17.65
N TYR A 312 2.89 0.03 18.08
CA TYR A 312 1.62 -0.04 17.38
C TYR A 312 0.98 1.34 17.34
N LEU A 313 0.35 1.68 16.21
CA LEU A 313 -0.55 2.84 16.14
C LEU A 313 -1.99 2.33 16.13
N MET A 314 -2.75 2.70 17.17
CA MET A 314 -4.16 2.36 17.32
C MET A 314 -5.00 3.59 17.00
N ILE A 315 -5.97 3.46 16.10
CA ILE A 315 -6.79 4.54 15.58
C ILE A 315 -8.26 4.17 15.76
N MET A 316 -9.07 5.13 16.19
CA MET A 316 -10.53 5.05 16.17
C MET A 316 -11.07 6.29 15.45
N ALA A 317 -11.96 6.08 14.49
CA ALA A 317 -12.76 7.12 13.86
C ALA A 317 -14.23 6.88 14.17
N PHE A 318 -14.86 7.78 14.91
CA PHE A 318 -16.22 7.73 15.44
C PHE A 318 -17.14 8.61 14.61
N GLY A 319 -18.17 8.01 14.01
CA GLY A 319 -19.10 8.72 13.14
C GLY A 319 -18.47 9.26 11.86
N ALA A 320 -19.16 10.20 11.23
CA ALA A 320 -18.67 10.89 10.04
C ALA A 320 -17.88 12.15 10.40
N GLU A 321 -17.08 12.67 9.46
CA GLU A 321 -16.43 13.97 9.66
C GLU A 321 -17.47 15.11 9.59
N GLU A 322 -17.41 16.05 10.53
CA GLU A 322 -18.24 17.27 10.50
C GLU A 322 -17.79 18.14 9.32
N GLY A 323 -18.63 18.25 8.28
CA GLY A 323 -18.43 19.16 7.14
C GLY A 323 -19.53 20.23 7.07
N GLU A 324 -19.31 21.29 6.27
CA GLU A 324 -20.41 22.19 5.89
C GLU A 324 -21.31 21.48 4.87
N ASN A 325 -22.50 21.03 5.31
CA ASN A 325 -23.47 20.23 4.54
C ASN A 325 -22.96 18.82 4.16
N PRO A 326 -22.75 17.94 5.15
CA PRO A 326 -22.33 16.57 4.86
C PRO A 326 -23.40 15.84 4.02
N PRO A 327 -23.01 14.90 3.14
CA PRO A 327 -23.96 14.02 2.47
C PRO A 327 -24.88 13.32 3.48
N ARG A 328 -26.14 13.07 3.10
CA ARG A 328 -27.15 12.47 4.00
C ARG A 328 -26.70 11.18 4.69
N HIS A 329 -25.97 10.30 4.00
CA HIS A 329 -25.49 9.05 4.59
C HIS A 329 -24.44 9.29 5.70
N MET A 330 -23.70 10.40 5.63
CA MET A 330 -22.75 10.79 6.68
C MET A 330 -23.46 11.34 7.92
N GLU A 331 -24.52 12.15 7.73
CA GLU A 331 -25.38 12.58 8.85
C GLU A 331 -25.99 11.36 9.55
N GLN A 332 -26.53 10.42 8.77
CA GLN A 332 -27.08 9.17 9.28
C GLN A 332 -26.04 8.31 9.98
N ALA A 333 -24.78 8.28 9.50
CA ALA A 333 -23.69 7.57 10.16
C ALA A 333 -23.36 8.18 11.53
N GLN A 334 -23.37 9.51 11.66
CA GLN A 334 -23.19 10.21 12.93
C GLN A 334 -24.34 9.90 13.90
N GLU A 335 -25.59 10.04 13.46
CA GLU A 335 -26.78 9.71 14.26
C GLU A 335 -26.77 8.24 14.71
N LEU A 336 -26.34 7.34 13.82
CA LEU A 336 -26.19 5.92 14.11
C LEU A 336 -25.13 5.68 15.19
N ALA A 337 -23.96 6.33 15.08
CA ALA A 337 -22.89 6.24 16.07
C ALA A 337 -23.36 6.73 17.45
N GLU A 338 -23.98 7.90 17.51
CA GLU A 338 -24.44 8.52 18.75
C GLU A 338 -25.61 7.80 19.41
N SER A 339 -26.46 7.13 18.63
CA SER A 339 -27.63 6.43 19.17
C SER A 339 -27.34 4.98 19.57
N ARG A 340 -26.45 4.28 18.85
CA ARG A 340 -26.25 2.83 18.98
C ARG A 340 -24.95 2.43 19.68
N LEU A 341 -23.89 3.22 19.53
CA LEU A 341 -22.58 2.86 20.08
C LEU A 341 -22.40 3.40 21.49
N LYS A 342 -21.52 2.76 22.26
CA LYS A 342 -21.05 3.30 23.54
C LYS A 342 -20.53 4.74 23.36
N PRO A 343 -20.58 5.57 24.41
CA PRO A 343 -19.96 6.90 24.38
C PRO A 343 -18.51 6.81 23.86
N LYS A 344 -18.12 7.74 22.99
CA LYS A 344 -16.82 7.73 22.29
C LYS A 344 -15.63 7.40 23.19
N GLU A 345 -15.54 8.03 24.37
CA GLU A 345 -14.43 7.82 25.30
C GLU A 345 -14.41 6.43 25.93
N GLU A 346 -15.58 5.90 26.28
CA GLU A 346 -15.73 4.53 26.79
C GLU A 346 -15.40 3.52 25.67
N LEU A 347 -15.92 3.76 24.47
CA LEU A 347 -15.66 2.92 23.30
C LEU A 347 -14.17 2.83 22.97
N TYR A 348 -13.47 3.96 23.01
CA TYR A 348 -12.02 4.00 22.79
C TYR A 348 -11.25 3.26 23.87
N GLY A 349 -11.58 3.49 25.16
CA GLY A 349 -10.95 2.80 26.28
C GLY A 349 -11.11 1.28 26.20
N ASP A 350 -12.32 0.82 25.88
CA ASP A 350 -12.63 -0.59 25.69
C ASP A 350 -11.89 -1.19 24.48
N PHE A 351 -11.80 -0.44 23.37
CA PHE A 351 -11.05 -0.86 22.19
C PHE A 351 -9.57 -1.06 22.50
N VAL A 352 -8.92 -0.05 23.12
CA VAL A 352 -7.50 -0.12 23.48
C VAL A 352 -7.25 -1.28 24.44
N ALA A 353 -8.12 -1.48 25.44
CA ALA A 353 -8.01 -2.58 26.38
C ALA A 353 -8.11 -3.95 25.69
N ALA A 354 -9.09 -4.13 24.80
CA ALA A 354 -9.27 -5.37 24.06
C ALA A 354 -8.14 -5.64 23.06
N ALA A 355 -7.69 -4.61 22.35
CA ALA A 355 -6.56 -4.71 21.43
C ALA A 355 -5.26 -5.08 22.18
N ARG A 356 -4.96 -4.42 23.30
CA ARG A 356 -3.80 -4.76 24.15
C ARG A 356 -3.84 -6.20 24.64
N LYS A 357 -5.02 -6.67 25.06
CA LYS A 357 -5.23 -8.07 25.47
C LYS A 357 -4.96 -9.02 24.30
N SER A 358 -5.45 -8.71 23.10
CA SER A 358 -5.24 -9.51 21.87
C SER A 358 -3.76 -9.58 21.48
N LEU A 359 -3.03 -8.47 21.65
CA LEU A 359 -1.58 -8.39 21.43
C LEU A 359 -0.75 -9.07 22.54
N GLY A 360 -1.36 -9.52 23.63
CA GLY A 360 -0.64 -10.09 24.77
C GLY A 360 0.18 -9.08 25.58
N CYS A 361 -0.22 -7.80 25.58
CA CYS A 361 0.42 -6.77 26.39
C CYS A 361 0.27 -7.09 27.89
N PRO A 362 1.29 -6.84 28.73
CA PRO A 362 1.16 -6.96 30.17
C PRO A 362 0.12 -5.98 30.71
N ALA A 363 -0.66 -6.44 31.71
CA ALA A 363 -1.78 -5.72 32.31
C ALA A 363 -1.36 -4.48 33.11
#